data_AF-A0A3B9RSG4-F1
#
_entry.id   AF-A0A3B9RSG4-F1
#
_cell.length_a   1.000
_cell.length_b   1.000
_cell.length_c   1.000
_cell.angle_alpha   90.00
_cell.angle_beta   90.00
_cell.angle_gamma   90.00
#
_symmetry.space_group_name_H-M   'P 1'
#
loop_
_entity.id
_entity.type
_entity.pdbx_description
1 polymer ?
#
loop_
_entity_poly.entity_id
_entity_poly.type
_entity_poly.pdbx_seq_one_letter_code
_entity_poly.pdbx_strand_id
1 'polypeptide(L)'
;MKENIGFDTLNAFEESFGADKKNRVAMHATIANGIFESCATVKAVAENRHAFSVTIKTGDMTNQKKSGRCWMFAAHNVMRMEIMDKLNLKNMELSQAYPLFWDKLEKSNHFLENILETLEEPLEGRIVSYLLKDPLGDGGQWDMFSNLIRKYGVVPKEAMPESKVSEETKTMNKLLTLKLREFACALRKG
;
A
#
# COMPACT_ATOMS: atom_id res chain seq x y z
N MET A 1 -13.87 -9.39 -39.51
CA MET A 1 -12.84 -8.74 -38.67
C MET A 1 -11.62 -9.65 -38.70
N LYS A 2 -10.40 -9.16 -39.01
CA LYS A 2 -9.20 -10.00 -38.87
C LYS A 2 -8.96 -10.17 -37.37
N GLU A 3 -9.13 -11.38 -36.84
CA GLU A 3 -8.97 -11.68 -35.41
C GLU A 3 -7.51 -11.58 -34.94
N ASN A 4 -6.55 -11.54 -35.88
CA ASN A 4 -5.12 -11.48 -35.60
C ASN A 4 -4.47 -10.24 -36.25
N ILE A 5 -3.48 -9.68 -35.56
CA ILE A 5 -2.61 -8.62 -36.10
C ILE A 5 -1.67 -9.25 -37.13
N GLY A 6 -1.85 -8.91 -38.41
CA GLY A 6 -1.00 -9.41 -39.50
C GLY A 6 0.23 -8.54 -39.76
N PHE A 7 1.19 -9.09 -40.51
CA PHE A 7 2.43 -8.38 -40.86
C PHE A 7 2.19 -7.06 -41.61
N ASP A 8 1.19 -7.01 -42.49
CA ASP A 8 0.82 -5.76 -43.19
C ASP A 8 0.44 -4.65 -42.21
N THR A 9 -0.24 -5.00 -41.11
CA THR A 9 -0.64 -4.06 -40.05
C THR A 9 0.56 -3.61 -39.23
N LEU A 10 1.48 -4.51 -38.91
CA LEU A 10 2.72 -4.17 -38.19
C LEU A 10 3.62 -3.25 -39.02
N ASN A 11 3.78 -3.54 -40.32
CA ASN A 11 4.56 -2.69 -41.23
C ASN A 11 3.94 -1.29 -41.33
N ALA A 12 2.61 -1.19 -41.45
CA ALA A 12 1.92 0.09 -41.46
C ALA A 12 2.11 0.87 -40.13
N PHE A 13 2.16 0.19 -38.99
CA PHE A 13 2.46 0.83 -37.70
C PHE A 13 3.90 1.33 -37.62
N GLU A 14 4.87 0.54 -38.08
CA GLU A 14 6.28 0.94 -38.11
C GLU A 14 6.51 2.14 -39.02
N GLU A 15 5.94 2.13 -40.23
CA GLU A 15 6.01 3.25 -41.17
C GLU A 15 5.37 4.51 -40.59
N SER A 16 4.17 4.40 -40.03
CA SER A 16 3.47 5.52 -39.39
C SER A 16 4.24 6.07 -38.19
N PHE A 17 4.81 5.20 -37.36
CA PHE A 17 5.62 5.60 -36.22
C PHE A 17 6.90 6.31 -36.67
N GLY A 18 7.59 5.76 -37.68
CA GLY A 18 8.80 6.34 -38.27
C GLY A 18 8.57 7.62 -39.05
N ALA A 19 7.35 7.90 -39.52
CA ALA A 19 7.06 9.13 -40.25
C ALA A 19 7.20 10.39 -39.38
N ASP A 20 6.85 10.33 -38.09
CA ASP A 20 6.97 11.47 -37.16
C ASP A 20 8.34 11.49 -36.45
N LYS A 21 9.09 12.58 -36.62
CA LYS A 21 10.36 12.81 -35.92
C LYS A 21 10.19 12.83 -34.40
N LYS A 22 9.04 13.28 -33.88
CA LYS A 22 8.74 13.32 -32.44
C LYS A 22 8.72 11.92 -31.84
N ASN A 23 8.19 10.93 -32.56
CA ASN A 23 8.14 9.54 -32.12
C ASN A 23 9.54 8.96 -31.92
N ARG A 24 10.47 9.21 -32.85
CA ARG A 24 11.88 8.79 -32.70
C ARG A 24 12.56 9.45 -31.51
N VAL A 25 12.33 10.75 -31.29
CA VAL A 25 12.89 11.48 -30.14
C VAL A 25 12.36 10.90 -28.83
N ALA A 26 11.04 10.70 -28.72
CA ALA A 26 10.40 10.11 -27.55
C ALA A 26 10.88 8.66 -27.29
N MET A 27 11.03 7.86 -28.35
CA MET A 27 11.56 6.49 -28.28
C MET A 27 12.98 6.49 -27.71
N HIS A 28 13.90 7.27 -28.29
CA HIS A 28 15.29 7.31 -27.83
C HIS A 28 15.40 7.83 -26.39
N ALA A 29 14.65 8.88 -26.04
CA ALA A 29 14.62 9.40 -24.67
C ALA A 29 14.12 8.33 -23.68
N THR A 30 13.02 7.66 -23.99
CA THR A 30 12.40 6.65 -23.11
C THR A 30 13.29 5.41 -22.97
N ILE A 31 13.97 4.97 -24.03
CA ILE A 31 14.92 3.84 -23.96
C ILE A 31 16.12 4.19 -23.07
N ALA A 32 16.65 5.41 -23.20
CA ALA A 32 17.83 5.82 -22.44
C ALA A 32 17.53 6.12 -20.96
N ASN A 33 16.39 6.76 -20.67
CA ASN A 33 16.11 7.37 -19.37
C ASN A 33 14.91 6.77 -18.63
N GLY A 34 14.10 5.94 -19.29
CA GLY A 34 12.79 5.51 -18.79
C GLY A 34 11.69 6.56 -19.01
N ILE A 35 10.44 6.17 -18.76
CA ILE A 35 9.25 7.00 -19.07
C ILE A 35 9.22 8.27 -18.22
N PHE A 36 9.34 8.14 -16.89
CA PHE A 36 9.14 9.28 -15.98
C PHE A 36 10.17 10.39 -16.17
N GLU A 37 11.45 10.05 -16.25
CA GLU A 37 12.51 11.03 -16.47
C GLU A 37 12.42 11.68 -17.85
N SER A 38 11.98 10.93 -18.87
CA SER A 38 11.77 11.48 -20.22
C SER A 38 10.60 12.46 -20.31
N CYS A 39 9.63 12.35 -19.40
CA CYS A 39 8.46 13.21 -19.32
C CYS A 39 8.65 14.42 -18.38
N ALA A 40 9.77 14.51 -17.65
CA ALA A 40 10.02 15.60 -16.72
C ALA A 40 10.12 16.95 -17.44
N THR A 41 9.52 18.00 -16.87
CA THR A 41 9.58 19.35 -17.43
C THR A 41 10.07 20.36 -16.40
N VAL A 42 10.97 21.25 -16.82
CA VAL A 42 11.48 22.34 -15.97
C VAL A 42 10.34 23.23 -15.47
N LYS A 43 9.30 23.43 -16.29
CA LYS A 43 8.10 24.19 -15.92
C LYS A 43 7.37 23.58 -14.72
N ALA A 44 7.08 22.27 -14.76
CA ALA A 44 6.42 21.58 -13.66
C ALA A 44 7.24 21.68 -12.35
N VAL A 45 8.57 21.59 -12.45
CA VAL A 45 9.47 21.80 -11.30
C VAL A 45 9.39 23.23 -10.76
N ALA A 46 9.38 24.24 -11.64
CA ALA A 46 9.29 25.64 -11.25
C ALA A 46 7.92 26.04 -10.65
N GLU A 47 6.85 25.35 -11.08
CA GLU A 47 5.49 25.55 -10.56
C GLU A 47 5.26 24.82 -9.22
N ASN A 48 5.97 23.72 -8.96
CA ASN A 48 5.88 22.97 -7.71
C ASN A 48 6.70 23.60 -6.57
N ARG A 49 6.23 24.76 -6.07
CA ARG A 49 6.89 25.52 -5.00
C ARG A 49 6.51 24.98 -3.62
N HIS A 50 7.51 24.72 -2.78
CA HIS A 50 7.34 24.28 -1.39
C HIS A 50 7.28 25.45 -0.39
N ALA A 51 6.60 26.54 -0.75
CA ALA A 51 6.41 27.72 0.10
C ALA A 51 4.92 27.92 0.38
N PHE A 52 4.54 27.86 1.65
CA PHE A 52 3.14 27.90 2.10
C PHE A 52 2.91 29.07 3.06
N SER A 53 1.80 29.78 2.93
CA SER A 53 1.43 30.89 3.83
C SER A 53 1.12 30.42 5.25
N VAL A 54 0.66 29.18 5.39
CA VAL A 54 0.37 28.52 6.67
C VAL A 54 1.15 27.20 6.70
N THR A 55 2.02 27.04 7.69
CA THR A 55 2.78 25.81 7.92
C THR A 55 2.55 25.34 9.34
N ILE A 56 2.22 24.07 9.50
CA ILE A 56 2.04 23.43 10.81
C ILE A 56 3.40 22.85 11.22
N LYS A 57 3.79 23.02 12.49
CA LYS A 57 5.00 22.37 13.01
C LYS A 57 4.76 20.88 13.10
N THR A 58 5.56 20.11 12.37
CA THR A 58 5.54 18.64 12.42
C THR A 58 6.79 18.11 13.11
N GLY A 59 6.73 16.88 13.62
CA GLY A 59 7.94 16.14 14.01
C GLY A 59 8.78 15.69 12.82
N ASP A 60 9.84 14.94 13.11
CA ASP A 60 10.77 14.42 12.09
C ASP A 60 10.07 13.45 11.14
N MET A 61 10.61 13.30 9.92
CA MET A 61 10.05 12.42 8.90
C MET A 61 10.04 10.94 9.34
N THR A 62 8.91 10.28 9.14
CA THR A 62 8.73 8.85 9.39
C THR A 62 8.88 8.04 8.10
N ASN A 63 9.28 6.77 8.17
CA ASN A 63 9.46 5.93 6.97
C ASN A 63 8.91 4.51 7.17
N GLN A 64 7.89 4.15 6.38
CA GLN A 64 7.24 2.83 6.43
C GLN A 64 8.04 1.71 5.74
N LYS A 65 9.12 2.05 5.03
CA LYS A 65 9.96 1.11 4.28
C LYS A 65 9.14 0.27 3.28
N LYS A 66 9.41 -1.04 3.20
CA LYS A 66 8.78 -1.97 2.27
C LYS A 66 7.52 -2.60 2.87
N SER A 67 6.63 -1.75 3.37
CA SER A 67 5.33 -2.15 3.93
C SER A 67 4.22 -1.23 3.40
N GLY A 68 2.98 -1.70 3.40
CA GLY A 68 1.80 -0.94 2.94
C GLY A 68 1.09 -0.17 4.06
N ARG A 69 1.84 0.36 5.02
CA ARG A 69 1.30 0.94 6.29
C ARG A 69 1.03 2.44 6.24
N CYS A 70 0.94 3.04 5.06
CA CYS A 70 0.80 4.51 4.90
C CYS A 70 -0.35 5.11 5.73
N TRP A 71 -1.48 4.41 5.81
CA TRP A 71 -2.64 4.79 6.61
C TRP A 71 -2.35 4.88 8.12
N MET A 72 -1.59 3.92 8.67
CA MET A 72 -1.15 3.96 10.08
C MET A 72 -0.14 5.07 10.32
N PHE A 73 0.83 5.25 9.42
CA PHE A 73 1.84 6.29 9.52
C PHE A 73 1.21 7.68 9.43
N ALA A 74 0.29 7.90 8.49
CA ALA A 74 -0.43 9.17 8.33
C ALA A 74 -1.26 9.49 9.58
N ALA A 75 -2.02 8.53 10.10
CA ALA A 75 -2.84 8.74 11.29
C ALA A 75 -1.98 9.04 12.53
N HIS A 76 -0.90 8.29 12.77
CA HIS A 76 0.03 8.59 13.84
C HIS A 76 0.77 9.93 13.66
N ASN A 77 1.09 10.31 12.43
CA ASN A 77 1.74 11.59 12.14
C ASN A 77 0.88 12.78 12.52
N VAL A 78 -0.45 12.67 12.36
CA VAL A 78 -1.39 13.67 12.85
C VAL A 78 -1.49 13.61 14.38
N MET A 79 -1.69 12.42 14.93
CA MET A 79 -1.94 12.22 16.35
C MET A 79 -0.78 12.67 17.24
N ARG A 80 0.47 12.45 16.81
CA ARG A 80 1.65 12.87 17.56
C ARG A 80 1.81 14.39 17.68
N MET A 81 1.24 15.17 16.76
CA MET A 81 1.37 16.64 16.81
C MET A 81 0.75 17.19 18.10
N GLU A 82 -0.43 16.69 18.44
CA GLU A 82 -1.15 17.07 19.67
C GLU A 82 -0.40 16.63 20.93
N ILE A 83 0.22 15.44 20.91
CA ILE A 83 1.01 14.92 22.04
C ILE A 83 2.27 15.77 22.23
N MET A 84 2.95 16.10 21.12
CA MET A 84 4.13 16.95 21.13
C MET A 84 3.83 18.34 21.70
N ASP A 85 2.71 18.93 21.32
CA ASP A 85 2.28 20.24 21.82
C ASP A 85 1.98 20.19 23.33
N LYS A 86 1.14 19.24 23.76
CA LYS A 86 0.76 19.07 25.17
C LYS A 86 1.91 18.77 26.11
N LEU A 87 2.90 18.01 25.65
CA LEU A 87 4.04 17.58 26.47
C LEU A 87 5.29 18.43 26.20
N ASN A 88 5.19 19.47 25.38
CA ASN A 88 6.32 20.34 24.98
C ASN A 88 7.53 19.54 24.46
N LEU A 89 7.28 18.58 23.57
CA LEU A 89 8.31 17.73 22.97
C LEU A 89 8.74 18.26 21.61
N LYS A 90 10.06 18.32 21.37
CA LYS A 90 10.60 18.72 20.07
C LYS A 90 10.26 17.72 18.96
N ASN A 91 10.35 16.43 19.27
CA ASN A 91 10.01 15.34 18.36
C ASN A 91 9.63 14.09 19.16
N MET A 92 8.73 13.28 18.59
CA MET A 92 8.40 11.94 19.08
C MET A 92 7.78 11.11 17.96
N GLU A 93 7.73 9.79 18.12
CA GLU A 93 6.97 8.89 17.25
C GLU A 93 6.10 7.93 18.08
N LEU A 94 4.89 7.66 17.58
CA LEU A 94 4.07 6.54 18.07
C LEU A 94 4.49 5.28 17.32
N SER A 95 4.54 4.14 18.00
CA SER A 95 4.91 2.87 17.38
C SER A 95 3.93 2.52 16.27
N GLN A 96 4.41 2.45 15.02
CA GLN A 96 3.62 1.94 13.90
C GLN A 96 3.68 0.41 13.80
N ALA A 97 4.62 -0.24 14.47
CA ALA A 97 4.69 -1.69 14.64
C ALA A 97 3.58 -2.22 15.57
N TYR A 98 3.19 -1.43 16.57
CA TYR A 98 2.13 -1.79 17.52
C TYR A 98 0.75 -2.00 16.87
N PRO A 99 0.16 -1.02 16.14
CA PRO A 99 -1.10 -1.26 15.43
C PRO A 99 -0.95 -2.27 14.29
N LEU A 100 0.23 -2.41 13.67
CA LEU A 100 0.47 -3.44 12.65
C LEU A 100 0.24 -4.84 13.24
N PHE A 101 0.78 -5.12 14.42
CA PHE A 101 0.61 -6.41 15.09
C PHE A 101 -0.87 -6.72 15.29
N TRP A 102 -1.61 -5.79 15.90
CA TRP A 102 -3.03 -5.96 16.19
C TRP A 102 -3.88 -6.02 14.92
N ASP A 103 -3.57 -5.21 13.90
CA ASP A 103 -4.24 -5.27 12.59
C ASP A 103 -4.11 -6.64 11.94
N LYS A 104 -2.91 -7.23 11.94
CA LYS A 104 -2.70 -8.58 11.37
C LYS A 104 -3.47 -9.65 12.14
N LEU A 105 -3.55 -9.52 13.47
CA LEU A 105 -4.32 -10.44 14.30
C LEU A 105 -5.83 -10.32 14.01
N GLU A 106 -6.36 -9.10 14.05
CA GLU A 106 -7.79 -8.82 13.82
C GLU A 106 -8.23 -9.21 12.40
N LYS A 107 -7.42 -8.89 11.38
CA LYS A 107 -7.71 -9.31 10.00
C LYS A 107 -7.68 -10.83 9.84
N SER A 108 -6.77 -11.52 10.54
CA SER A 108 -6.73 -12.99 10.53
C SER A 108 -8.04 -13.56 11.08
N ASN A 109 -8.52 -13.04 12.20
CA ASN A 109 -9.80 -13.44 12.78
C ASN A 109 -10.97 -13.11 11.86
N HIS A 110 -11.05 -11.86 11.39
CA HIS A 110 -12.10 -11.39 10.50
C HIS A 110 -12.19 -12.20 9.21
N PHE A 111 -11.04 -12.59 8.64
CA PHE A 111 -11.00 -13.50 7.49
C PHE A 111 -11.65 -14.85 7.81
N LEU A 112 -11.33 -15.47 8.96
CA LEU A 112 -11.89 -16.77 9.32
C LEU A 112 -13.41 -16.70 9.57
N GLU A 113 -13.88 -15.63 10.22
CA GLU A 113 -15.32 -15.36 10.39
C GLU A 113 -16.01 -15.21 9.03
N ASN A 114 -15.43 -14.44 8.09
CA ASN A 114 -15.98 -14.32 6.74
C ASN A 114 -16.04 -15.68 6.00
N ILE A 115 -15.10 -16.60 6.26
CA ILE A 115 -15.17 -17.95 5.69
C ILE A 115 -16.32 -18.75 6.28
N LEU A 116 -16.55 -18.65 7.60
CA LEU A 116 -17.67 -19.28 8.29
C LEU A 116 -19.02 -18.73 7.81
N GLU A 117 -19.11 -17.43 7.59
CA GLU A 117 -20.31 -16.77 7.06
C GLU A 117 -20.59 -17.14 5.59
N THR A 118 -19.59 -17.65 4.86
CA THR A 118 -19.69 -17.97 3.43
C THR A 118 -19.55 -19.47 3.13
N LEU A 119 -19.83 -20.35 4.10
CA LEU A 119 -19.75 -21.81 3.91
C LEU A 119 -20.64 -22.30 2.75
N GLU A 120 -21.84 -21.71 2.61
CA GLU A 120 -22.81 -22.06 1.56
C GLU A 120 -22.47 -21.46 0.18
N GLU A 121 -21.57 -20.47 0.12
CA GLU A 121 -21.14 -19.90 -1.15
C GLU A 121 -20.22 -20.86 -1.92
N PRO A 122 -20.31 -20.95 -3.26
CA PRO A 122 -19.41 -21.79 -4.05
C PRO A 122 -17.94 -21.39 -3.85
N LEU A 123 -17.05 -22.38 -3.76
CA LEU A 123 -15.60 -22.14 -3.59
C LEU A 123 -15.02 -21.29 -4.75
N GLU A 124 -15.45 -21.57 -5.97
CA GLU A 124 -15.07 -20.83 -7.18
C GLU A 124 -15.95 -19.58 -7.41
N GLY A 125 -16.84 -19.29 -6.47
CA GLY A 125 -17.67 -18.09 -6.46
C GLY A 125 -16.82 -16.83 -6.27
N ARG A 126 -17.36 -15.70 -6.73
CA ARG A 126 -16.68 -14.40 -6.70
C ARG A 126 -16.28 -13.98 -5.28
N ILE A 127 -17.16 -14.21 -4.30
CA ILE A 127 -16.95 -13.78 -2.90
C ILE A 127 -15.79 -14.56 -2.27
N VAL A 128 -15.87 -15.90 -2.29
CA VAL A 128 -14.82 -16.76 -1.71
C VAL A 128 -13.48 -16.53 -2.43
N SER A 129 -13.49 -16.43 -3.76
CA SER A 129 -12.29 -16.11 -4.54
C SER A 129 -11.66 -14.76 -4.14
N TYR A 130 -12.49 -13.76 -3.85
CA TYR A 130 -12.01 -12.46 -3.38
C TYR A 130 -11.40 -12.54 -1.98
N LEU A 131 -12.09 -13.17 -1.01
CA LEU A 131 -11.60 -13.36 0.35
C LEU A 131 -10.25 -14.10 0.38
N LEU A 132 -10.09 -15.10 -0.48
CA LEU A 132 -8.85 -15.89 -0.56
C LEU A 132 -7.70 -15.14 -1.25
N LYS A 133 -7.95 -14.05 -1.98
CA LYS A 133 -6.94 -13.39 -2.82
C LYS A 133 -5.80 -12.76 -2.01
N ASP A 134 -6.14 -11.91 -1.03
CA ASP A 134 -5.17 -11.20 -0.19
C ASP A 134 -5.77 -10.90 1.20
N PRO A 135 -5.96 -11.92 2.05
CA PRO A 135 -6.67 -11.77 3.33
C PRO A 135 -5.92 -10.91 4.36
N LEU A 136 -4.62 -10.71 4.16
CA LEU A 136 -3.73 -9.99 5.07
C LEU A 136 -2.94 -8.89 4.36
N GLY A 137 -3.55 -8.20 3.40
CA GLY A 137 -2.98 -6.97 2.86
C GLY A 137 -2.64 -5.97 3.98
N ASP A 138 -1.53 -5.24 3.83
CA ASP A 138 -1.13 -4.20 4.81
C ASP A 138 -2.08 -3.00 4.80
N GLY A 139 -2.74 -2.73 3.67
CA GLY A 139 -3.62 -1.59 3.51
C GLY A 139 -4.81 -1.64 4.46
N GLY A 140 -5.34 -0.47 4.78
CA GLY A 140 -6.51 -0.30 5.62
C GLY A 140 -7.09 1.10 5.46
N GLN A 141 -8.15 1.36 6.20
CA GLN A 141 -8.89 2.63 6.17
C GLN A 141 -8.90 3.28 7.56
N TRP A 142 -9.31 4.54 7.61
CA TRP A 142 -9.38 5.32 8.85
C TRP A 142 -10.20 4.62 9.94
N ASP A 143 -11.38 4.08 9.62
CA ASP A 143 -12.24 3.44 10.61
C ASP A 143 -11.61 2.18 11.20
N MET A 144 -10.88 1.41 10.39
CA MET A 144 -10.10 0.27 10.88
C MET A 144 -9.04 0.71 11.89
N PHE A 145 -8.33 1.80 11.59
CA PHE A 145 -7.31 2.34 12.49
C PHE A 145 -7.93 2.86 13.78
N SER A 146 -9.02 3.63 13.69
CA SER A 146 -9.80 4.10 14.83
C SER A 146 -10.25 2.94 15.73
N ASN A 147 -10.72 1.84 15.15
CA ASN A 147 -11.11 0.64 15.90
C ASN A 147 -9.92 0.01 16.64
N LEU A 148 -8.76 -0.09 16.00
CA LEU A 148 -7.54 -0.59 16.65
C LEU A 148 -7.14 0.30 17.83
N ILE A 149 -7.18 1.62 17.68
CA ILE A 149 -6.82 2.55 18.76
C ILE A 149 -7.83 2.48 19.90
N ARG A 150 -9.13 2.39 19.61
CA ARG A 150 -10.17 2.25 20.65
C ARG A 150 -9.99 0.98 21.47
N LYS A 151 -9.55 -0.11 20.85
CA LYS A 151 -9.39 -1.42 21.50
C LYS A 151 -8.04 -1.60 22.19
N TYR A 152 -6.95 -1.14 21.56
CA TYR A 152 -5.57 -1.44 21.97
C TYR A 152 -4.75 -0.23 22.36
N GLY A 153 -5.27 0.99 22.15
CA GLY A 153 -4.55 2.23 22.38
C GLY A 153 -3.37 2.45 21.44
N VAL A 154 -2.46 3.32 21.86
CA VAL A 154 -1.19 3.63 21.19
C VAL A 154 -0.06 3.58 22.21
N VAL A 155 1.17 3.39 21.74
CA VAL A 155 2.38 3.42 22.57
C VAL A 155 3.47 4.25 21.89
N PRO A 156 4.41 4.84 22.66
CA PRO A 156 5.62 5.43 22.09
C PRO A 156 6.42 4.42 21.28
N LYS A 157 7.14 4.88 20.26
CA LYS A 157 7.94 4.01 19.38
C LYS A 157 8.99 3.20 20.13
N GLU A 158 9.51 3.73 21.22
CA GLU A 158 10.51 3.08 22.07
C GLU A 158 9.93 1.87 22.82
N ALA A 159 8.62 1.88 23.12
CA ALA A 159 7.96 0.77 23.80
C ALA A 159 7.76 -0.44 22.87
N MET A 160 7.63 -0.21 21.56
CA MET A 160 7.58 -1.26 20.55
C MET A 160 8.28 -0.78 19.26
N PRO A 161 9.60 -0.98 19.15
CA PRO A 161 10.35 -0.53 17.99
C PRO A 161 10.01 -1.35 16.73
N GLU A 162 10.43 -0.82 15.58
CA GLU A 162 10.35 -1.56 14.32
C GLU A 162 11.24 -2.81 14.36
N SER A 163 10.78 -3.86 13.69
CA SER A 163 11.53 -5.08 13.43
C SER A 163 11.80 -5.20 11.94
N LYS A 164 12.70 -6.12 11.55
CA LYS A 164 12.92 -6.44 10.14
C LYS A 164 11.62 -6.87 9.43
N VAL A 165 10.71 -7.49 10.15
CA VAL A 165 9.42 -7.94 9.62
C VAL A 165 8.45 -6.78 9.43
N SER A 166 8.39 -5.83 10.36
CA SER A 166 7.50 -4.67 10.23
C SER A 166 7.95 -3.73 9.11
N GLU A 167 9.26 -3.62 8.86
CA GLU A 167 9.82 -2.84 7.73
C GLU A 167 9.72 -3.55 6.36
N GLU A 168 9.47 -4.86 6.32
CA GLU A 168 9.40 -5.68 5.11
C GLU A 168 8.39 -6.84 5.27
N THR A 169 7.11 -6.48 5.24
CA THR A 169 5.98 -7.36 5.63
C THR A 169 5.66 -8.47 4.63
N LYS A 170 6.19 -8.40 3.40
CA LYS A 170 5.86 -9.32 2.29
C LYS A 170 5.98 -10.80 2.68
N THR A 171 7.06 -11.19 3.35
CA THR A 171 7.30 -12.59 3.72
C THR A 171 6.32 -13.06 4.79
N MET A 172 6.09 -12.24 5.83
CA MET A 172 5.10 -12.52 6.88
C MET A 172 3.69 -12.68 6.28
N ASN A 173 3.26 -11.73 5.44
CA ASN A 173 1.94 -11.78 4.81
C ASN A 173 1.77 -13.04 3.95
N LYS A 174 2.82 -13.47 3.24
CA LYS A 174 2.80 -14.71 2.46
C LYS A 174 2.60 -15.95 3.35
N LEU A 175 3.35 -16.04 4.45
CA LEU A 175 3.29 -17.19 5.36
C LEU A 175 1.95 -17.25 6.11
N LEU A 176 1.47 -16.11 6.62
CA LEU A 176 0.18 -16.05 7.31
C LEU A 176 -0.98 -16.32 6.34
N THR A 177 -0.94 -15.77 5.12
CA THR A 177 -1.95 -16.06 4.08
C THR A 177 -1.98 -17.55 3.73
N LEU A 178 -0.83 -18.21 3.65
CA LEU A 178 -0.76 -19.66 3.44
C LEU A 178 -1.51 -20.43 4.55
N LYS A 179 -1.23 -20.10 5.82
CA LYS A 179 -1.91 -20.75 6.95
C LYS A 179 -3.40 -20.43 7.02
N LEU A 180 -3.80 -19.19 6.73
CA LEU A 180 -5.22 -18.82 6.69
C LEU A 180 -5.98 -19.56 5.58
N ARG A 181 -5.38 -19.76 4.41
CA ARG A 181 -5.99 -20.56 3.33
C ARG A 181 -6.10 -22.04 3.71
N GLU A 182 -5.12 -22.59 4.43
CA GLU A 182 -5.19 -23.94 5.00
C GLU A 182 -6.37 -24.05 5.99
N PHE A 183 -6.52 -23.08 6.89
CA PHE A 183 -7.64 -23.04 7.83
C PHE A 183 -8.99 -22.87 7.14
N ALA A 184 -9.09 -22.02 6.12
CA ALA A 184 -10.30 -21.88 5.33
C ALA A 184 -10.71 -23.22 4.66
N CYS A 185 -9.73 -23.99 4.19
CA CYS A 185 -9.96 -25.33 3.65
C CYS A 185 -10.48 -26.30 4.71
N ALA A 186 -9.90 -26.27 5.92
CA ALA A 186 -10.36 -27.09 7.03
C ALA A 186 -11.80 -26.73 7.46
N LEU A 187 -12.08 -25.45 7.67
CA LEU A 187 -13.41 -24.95 8.07
C LEU A 187 -14.51 -25.34 7.08
N ARG A 188 -14.20 -25.33 5.78
CA ARG A 188 -15.16 -25.68 4.73
C ARG A 188 -15.39 -27.19 4.55
N LYS A 189 -14.55 -28.04 5.14
CA LYS A 189 -14.69 -29.50 5.07
C LYS A 189 -15.47 -30.11 6.24
N GLY A 190 -15.62 -29.36 7.35
CA GLY A 190 -16.18 -29.86 8.60
C GLY A 190 -15.15 -30.57 9.46
#